data_AF-A0A0A9XY31-F1
#
_entry.id   AF-A0A0A9XY31-F1
#
_cell.length_a   1.000
_cell.length_b   1.000
_cell.length_c   1.000
_cell.angle_alpha   90.00
_cell.angle_beta   90.00
_cell.angle_gamma   90.00
#
_symmetry.space_group_name_H-M   'P 1'
#
loop_
_entity.id
_entity.type
_entity.pdbx_description
1 polymer ?
#
loop_
_entity_poly.entity_id
_entity_poly.type
_entity_poly.pdbx_seq_one_letter_code
_entity_poly.pdbx_strand_id
1 'polypeptide(L)'
;LNFRFDLRLESVHGWKFPNGSFEGMIGVMEREEVDFGASGVIMREDRRKHVDYTVDYFEFKTGIIFKQPSLSSVSNIYLLPFSREVWAACGAFLLFVLIILCIAVWSGKAETFTPP
;
A
#
# COMPACT_ATOMS: atom_id res chain seq x y z
N LEU A 1 32.58 14.41 -28.44
CA LEU A 1 31.68 15.42 -29.04
C LEU A 1 32.08 16.79 -28.51
N ASN A 2 32.44 17.72 -29.39
CA ASN A 2 32.82 19.10 -29.02
C ASN A 2 31.71 20.05 -29.50
N PHE A 3 30.65 20.21 -28.69
CA PHE A 3 29.53 21.08 -29.00
C PHE A 3 29.21 22.02 -27.84
N ARG A 4 28.54 23.13 -28.16
CA ARG A 4 27.93 24.06 -27.21
C ARG A 4 26.43 23.90 -27.31
N PHE A 5 25.73 24.01 -26.19
CA PHE A 5 24.27 23.92 -26.15
C PHE A 5 23.71 25.14 -25.42
N ASP A 6 22.48 25.50 -25.78
CA ASP A 6 21.65 26.44 -25.06
C ASP A 6 20.47 25.68 -24.45
N LEU A 7 20.04 26.08 -23.24
CA LEU A 7 19.00 25.38 -22.51
C LEU A 7 17.74 26.22 -22.45
N ARG A 8 16.65 25.66 -22.99
CA ARG A 8 15.30 26.18 -22.84
C ARG A 8 14.49 25.25 -21.97
N LEU A 9 13.86 25.82 -20.93
CA LEU A 9 13.01 25.07 -20.00
C LEU A 9 11.55 25.21 -20.41
N GLU A 10 10.88 24.08 -20.59
CA GLU A 10 9.44 23.99 -20.79
C GLU A 10 8.81 23.32 -19.56
N SER A 11 7.69 23.86 -19.08
CA SER A 11 7.05 23.40 -17.83
C SER A 11 6.27 22.10 -17.98
N VAL A 12 5.93 21.73 -19.22
CA VAL A 12 5.11 20.56 -19.54
C VAL A 12 5.73 19.78 -20.69
N HIS A 13 5.54 18.45 -20.65
CA HIS A 13 6.06 17.56 -21.68
C HIS A 13 5.34 17.75 -23.01
N GLY A 14 4.02 18.00 -22.99
CA GLY A 14 3.24 18.32 -24.18
C GLY A 14 1.91 17.60 -24.21
N TRP A 15 0.86 18.30 -23.81
CA TRP A 15 -0.52 17.87 -24.00
C TRP A 15 -0.99 18.16 -25.43
N LYS A 16 -1.87 17.31 -25.95
CA LYS A 16 -2.40 17.46 -27.31
C LYS A 16 -3.57 18.45 -27.29
N PHE A 17 -3.51 19.46 -28.15
CA PHE A 17 -4.60 20.40 -28.37
C PHE A 17 -5.69 19.82 -29.28
N PRO A 18 -6.92 20.37 -29.25
CA PRO A 18 -8.01 19.93 -30.12
C PRO A 18 -7.71 20.06 -31.63
N ASN A 19 -6.84 21.00 -32.01
CA ASN A 19 -6.39 21.21 -33.39
C ASN A 19 -5.37 20.15 -33.87
N GLY A 20 -4.91 19.26 -32.98
CA GLY A 20 -3.94 18.21 -33.28
C GLY A 20 -2.48 18.56 -32.95
N SER A 21 -2.15 19.83 -32.68
CA SER A 21 -0.80 20.25 -32.30
C SER A 21 -0.52 19.96 -30.83
N PHE A 22 0.74 20.08 -30.41
CA PHE A 22 1.14 19.88 -29.01
C PHE A 22 1.63 21.17 -28.35
N GLU A 23 1.50 21.23 -27.03
CA GLU A 23 2.17 22.25 -26.20
C GLU A 23 3.52 21.78 -25.65
N GLY A 24 4.17 22.65 -24.87
CA GLY A 24 5.38 22.34 -24.12
C GLY A 24 6.50 21.77 -24.98
N MET A 25 7.24 20.82 -24.42
CA MET A 25 8.42 20.25 -25.08
C MET A 25 8.12 19.61 -26.44
N ILE A 26 7.06 18.80 -26.56
CA ILE A 26 6.67 18.23 -27.87
C ILE A 26 6.28 19.33 -28.85
N GLY A 27 5.57 20.37 -28.41
CA GLY A 27 5.13 21.46 -29.27
C GLY A 27 6.27 22.30 -29.82
N VAL A 28 7.27 22.65 -29.01
CA VAL A 28 8.44 23.41 -29.47
C VAL A 28 9.32 22.57 -30.41
N MET A 29 9.36 21.24 -30.22
CA MET A 29 10.03 20.33 -31.14
C MET A 29 9.28 20.21 -32.46
N GLU A 30 7.94 20.08 -32.43
CA GLU A 30 7.08 20.06 -33.62
C GLU A 30 7.25 21.31 -34.49
N ARG A 31 7.50 22.47 -33.87
CA ARG A 31 7.74 23.74 -34.55
C ARG A 31 9.22 23.99 -34.88
N GLU A 32 10.08 23.01 -34.65
CA GLU A 32 11.53 23.10 -34.92
C GLU A 32 12.22 24.28 -34.20
N GLU A 33 11.69 24.70 -33.03
CA GLU A 33 12.28 25.77 -32.21
C GLU A 33 13.46 25.26 -31.35
N VAL A 34 13.59 23.94 -31.21
CA VAL A 34 14.66 23.27 -30.44
C VAL A 34 15.13 22.03 -31.19
N ASP A 35 16.43 21.71 -31.09
CA ASP A 35 17.03 20.60 -31.83
C ASP A 35 16.79 19.23 -31.16
N PHE A 36 16.80 19.17 -29.82
CA PHE A 36 16.60 17.92 -29.08
C PHE A 36 16.00 18.15 -27.69
N GLY A 37 15.19 17.18 -27.24
CA GLY A 37 14.69 17.13 -25.87
C GLY A 37 15.71 16.47 -24.94
N ALA A 38 16.04 17.13 -23.83
CA ALA A 38 16.92 16.57 -22.79
C ALA A 38 16.15 15.93 -21.61
N SER A 39 14.81 16.07 -21.57
CA SER A 39 13.96 15.44 -20.56
C SER A 39 13.52 14.05 -21.00
N GLY A 40 13.33 13.15 -20.03
CA GLY A 40 12.73 11.85 -20.28
C GLY A 40 11.27 11.99 -20.71
N VAL A 41 10.93 11.47 -21.88
CA VAL A 41 9.56 11.43 -22.41
C VAL A 41 9.13 10.00 -22.68
N ILE A 42 7.93 9.67 -22.22
CA ILE A 42 7.26 8.42 -22.56
C ILE A 42 6.98 8.43 -24.07
N MET A 43 7.48 7.41 -24.77
CA MET A 43 7.17 7.17 -26.18
C MET A 43 5.69 6.86 -26.34
N ARG A 44 4.93 7.79 -26.93
CA ARG A 44 3.50 7.63 -27.18
C ARG A 44 3.22 7.65 -28.67
N GLU A 45 2.27 6.82 -29.09
CA GLU A 45 1.87 6.71 -30.50
C GLU A 45 1.37 8.03 -31.09
N ASP A 46 0.64 8.81 -30.30
CA ASP A 46 0.06 10.08 -30.73
C ASP A 46 1.10 11.18 -30.97
N ARG A 47 2.30 11.02 -30.40
CA ARG A 47 3.44 11.95 -30.56
C ARG A 47 4.41 11.51 -31.64
N ARG A 48 4.41 10.24 -32.04
CA ARG A 48 5.34 9.68 -33.03
C ARG A 48 5.28 10.38 -34.40
N LYS A 49 4.15 11.02 -34.72
CA LYS A 49 3.99 11.80 -35.97
C LYS A 49 4.58 13.22 -35.90
N HIS A 50 4.92 13.69 -34.71
CA HIS A 50 5.34 15.07 -34.45
C HIS A 50 6.80 15.16 -33.98
N VAL A 51 7.34 14.07 -33.43
CA VAL A 51 8.75 13.98 -32.98
C VAL A 51 9.31 12.58 -33.22
N ASP A 52 10.61 12.52 -33.48
CA ASP A 52 11.37 11.28 -33.56
C ASP A 52 12.04 10.95 -32.22
N TYR A 53 11.96 9.69 -31.81
CA TYR A 53 12.62 9.18 -30.61
C TYR A 53 13.91 8.45 -30.99
N THR A 54 14.93 8.54 -30.14
CA THR A 54 16.24 7.94 -30.42
C THR A 54 16.25 6.42 -30.18
N VAL A 55 16.34 6.01 -28.92
CA VAL A 55 16.31 4.62 -28.48
C VAL A 55 15.60 4.55 -27.14
N ASP A 56 14.95 3.42 -26.88
CA ASP A 56 14.46 3.15 -25.53
C ASP A 56 15.66 2.87 -24.62
N TYR A 57 15.80 3.70 -23.59
CA TYR A 57 16.88 3.59 -22.60
C TYR A 57 16.36 3.16 -21.21
N PHE A 58 15.04 3.05 -21.03
CA PHE A 58 14.44 2.72 -19.73
C PHE A 58 13.09 2.00 -19.88
N GLU A 59 13.00 0.78 -19.35
CA GLU A 59 11.74 0.03 -19.29
C GLU A 59 10.81 0.60 -18.19
N PHE A 60 9.72 1.24 -18.60
CA PHE A 60 8.73 1.77 -17.67
C PHE A 60 7.77 0.68 -17.18
N LYS A 61 7.70 0.47 -15.86
CA LYS A 61 6.73 -0.43 -15.21
C LYS A 61 5.74 0.37 -14.37
N THR A 62 4.45 0.20 -14.67
CA THR A 62 3.36 0.80 -13.87
C THR A 62 3.15 -0.01 -12.60
N GLY A 63 3.16 0.67 -11.45
CA GLY A 63 2.84 0.09 -10.15
C GLY A 63 1.95 1.03 -9.35
N ILE A 64 1.18 0.48 -8.41
CA ILE A 64 0.39 1.28 -7.47
C ILE A 64 1.14 1.32 -6.14
N ILE A 65 1.37 2.54 -5.63
CA ILE A 65 2.04 2.76 -4.35
C ILE A 65 0.98 3.19 -3.35
N PHE A 66 0.86 2.45 -2.24
CA PHE A 66 -0.02 2.80 -1.12
C PHE A 66 0.79 3.05 0.14
N LYS A 67 0.31 3.99 0.96
CA LYS A 67 0.86 4.20 2.30
C LYS A 67 0.45 3.03 3.19
N GLN A 68 1.40 2.49 3.95
CA GLN A 68 1.12 1.46 4.96
C GLN A 68 0.04 1.97 5.94
N PRO A 69 -1.03 1.19 6.22
CA PRO A 69 -2.00 1.57 7.23
C PRO A 69 -1.33 1.63 8.61
N SER A 70 -1.73 2.60 9.45
CA SER A 70 -1.17 2.73 10.80
C SER A 70 -1.49 1.49 11.63
N LEU A 71 -0.50 0.99 12.38
CA LEU A 71 -0.57 -0.23 13.20
C LEU A 71 -1.55 -0.13 14.40
N SER A 72 -2.35 0.95 14.50
CA SER A 72 -3.05 1.37 15.71
C SER A 72 -4.41 0.69 15.97
N SER A 73 -4.77 -0.35 15.21
CA SER A 73 -6.03 -1.09 15.42
C SER A 73 -5.84 -2.60 15.56
N VAL A 74 -4.65 -3.05 15.99
CA VAL A 74 -4.50 -4.43 16.44
C VAL A 74 -4.99 -4.51 17.89
N SER A 75 -6.31 -4.59 18.03
CA SER A 75 -6.89 -5.33 19.15
C SER A 75 -6.25 -6.71 19.20
N ASN A 76 -6.11 -7.29 20.40
CA ASN A 76 -5.55 -8.62 20.53
C ASN A 76 -6.34 -9.60 19.64
N ILE A 77 -5.72 -10.06 18.55
CA ILE A 77 -6.35 -10.91 17.55
C ILE A 77 -6.90 -12.21 18.16
N TYR A 78 -6.36 -12.65 19.30
CA TYR A 78 -6.82 -13.82 20.02
C TYR A 78 -8.12 -13.57 20.80
N LEU A 79 -8.43 -12.32 21.16
CA LEU A 79 -9.65 -11.94 21.87
C LEU A 79 -10.77 -11.45 20.94
N LEU A 80 -10.44 -11.18 19.67
CA LEU A 80 -11.36 -10.72 18.64
C LEU A 80 -12.52 -11.68 18.28
N PRO A 81 -12.35 -13.02 18.31
CA PRO A 81 -13.39 -13.92 17.82
C PRO A 81 -14.69 -13.91 18.63
N PHE A 82 -14.65 -13.50 19.91
CA PHE A 82 -15.80 -13.57 20.81
C PHE A 82 -16.06 -12.25 21.54
N SER A 83 -17.33 -11.99 21.88
CA SER A 83 -17.71 -10.81 22.65
C SER A 83 -17.17 -10.88 24.09
N ARG A 84 -17.07 -9.73 24.76
CA ARG A 84 -16.63 -9.65 26.16
C ARG A 84 -17.51 -10.48 27.09
N GLU A 85 -18.80 -10.59 26.78
CA GLU A 85 -19.78 -11.37 27.54
C GLU A 85 -19.49 -12.87 27.45
N VAL A 86 -19.10 -13.38 26.26
CA VAL A 86 -18.71 -14.78 26.08
C VAL A 86 -17.47 -15.11 26.91
N TRP A 87 -16.45 -14.25 26.88
CA TRP A 87 -15.25 -14.44 27.70
C TRP A 87 -15.57 -14.42 29.20
N ALA A 88 -16.43 -13.50 29.65
CA ALA A 88 -16.89 -13.44 31.03
C ALA A 88 -17.66 -14.71 31.44
N ALA A 89 -18.55 -15.21 30.58
CA ALA A 89 -19.29 -16.45 30.80
C ALA A 89 -18.36 -17.66 30.88
N CYS A 90 -17.36 -17.79 29.98
CA CYS A 90 -16.34 -18.83 30.06
C CYS A 90 -15.56 -18.77 31.38
N GLY A 91 -15.14 -17.58 31.81
CA GLY A 91 -14.46 -17.38 33.09
C GLY A 91 -15.32 -17.76 34.29
N ALA A 92 -16.59 -17.35 34.31
CA ALA A 92 -17.53 -17.69 35.38
C ALA A 92 -17.80 -19.20 35.45
N PHE A 93 -17.97 -19.85 34.29
CA PHE A 93 -18.17 -21.30 34.22
C PHE A 93 -16.95 -22.07 34.73
N LEU A 94 -15.73 -21.66 34.35
CA LEU A 94 -14.50 -22.25 34.87
C LEU A 94 -14.41 -22.15 36.39
N LEU A 95 -14.70 -20.97 36.96
CA LEU A 95 -14.70 -20.77 38.41
C LEU A 95 -15.74 -21.64 39.10
N PHE A 96 -16.95 -21.74 38.54
CA PHE A 96 -18.01 -22.58 39.09
C PHE A 96 -17.60 -24.06 39.15
N VAL A 97 -17.02 -24.60 38.07
CA VAL A 97 -16.51 -25.98 38.04
C VAL A 97 -15.39 -26.19 39.06
N LEU A 98 -14.46 -25.24 39.19
CA LEU A 98 -13.38 -25.31 40.17
C LEU A 98 -13.92 -25.34 41.62
N ILE A 99 -14.94 -24.54 41.93
CA ILE A 99 -15.57 -24.54 43.26
C ILE A 99 -16.20 -25.91 43.57
N ILE A 100 -16.95 -26.48 42.64
CA ILE A 100 -17.55 -27.81 42.81
C ILE A 100 -16.47 -28.87 43.05
N LEU A 101 -15.40 -28.85 42.25
CA LEU A 101 -14.29 -29.79 42.40
C LEU A 101 -13.60 -29.63 43.76
N CYS A 102 -13.37 -28.40 44.23
CA CYS A 102 -12.80 -28.14 45.55
C CYS A 102 -13.68 -28.70 46.68
N ILE A 103 -15.00 -28.49 46.59
CA ILE A 103 -15.95 -29.04 47.57
C ILE A 103 -15.93 -30.56 47.55
N ALA A 104 -15.97 -31.19 46.36
CA ALA A 104 -15.96 -32.64 46.23
C ALA A 104 -14.65 -33.29 46.76
N VAL A 105 -13.51 -32.63 46.53
CA VAL A 105 -12.22 -33.09 47.10
C VAL A 105 -12.21 -32.94 48.62
N TRP A 106 -12.77 -31.84 49.14
CA TRP A 106 -12.85 -31.61 50.57
C TRP A 106 -13.78 -32.60 51.27
N SER A 107 -14.95 -32.89 50.69
CA SER A 107 -15.87 -33.91 51.22
C SER A 107 -15.27 -35.31 51.18
N GLY A 108 -14.57 -35.68 50.10
CA GLY A 108 -13.90 -36.98 50.01
C GLY A 108 -12.78 -37.16 51.06
N LYS A 109 -12.04 -36.09 51.38
CA LYS A 109 -11.06 -36.11 52.49
C LYS A 109 -11.74 -36.27 53.86
N ALA A 110 -12.91 -35.64 54.06
CA ALA A 110 -13.66 -35.74 55.31
C ALA A 110 -14.21 -37.15 55.55
N GLU A 111 -14.68 -37.85 54.50
CA GLU A 111 -15.19 -39.23 54.61
C GLU A 111 -14.06 -40.24 54.91
N THR A 112 -12.85 -40.03 54.39
CA THR A 112 -11.68 -40.87 54.72
C THR A 112 -11.14 -40.67 56.14
N PHE A 113 -11.55 -39.61 56.84
CA PHE A 113 -11.18 -39.33 58.24
C PHE A 113 -12.37 -39.64 59.16
N THR A 114 -12.75 -40.91 59.22
CA THR A 114 -13.60 -41.43 60.31
C THR A 114 -12.71 -42.24 61.25
N PRO A 115 -12.33 -41.70 62.43
CA PRO A 115 -11.58 -42.48 63.41
C PRO A 115 -12.45 -43.63 63.97
N PRO A 116 -11.83 -44.76 64.37
CA PRO A 116 -12.53 -45.89 64.98
C PRO A 116 -13.15 -45.54 66.35
#